data_AF-A0A1Y4RPV7-F1
#
_entry.id   AF-A0A1Y4RPV7-F1
#
_cell.length_a   1.000
_cell.length_b   1.000
_cell.length_c   1.000
_cell.angle_alpha   90.00
_cell.angle_beta   90.00
_cell.angle_gamma   90.00
#
_symmetry.space_group_name_H-M   'P 1'
#
loop_
_entity.id
_entity.type
_entity.pdbx_description
1 polymer ?
#
loop_
_entity_poly.entity_id
_entity_poly.type
_entity_poly.pdbx_seq_one_letter_code
_entity_poly.pdbx_strand_id
1 'polypeptide(L)'
;MKISLNSLNRLGIMKKERNEKARITKEIKIVLIVLTVSLVLSIAAAVIDFIVSNNLHFSKAVIIQSAGGLEWPDGSFVIDTEDGIYADTAMDFEMVKAKWNLELSYGDSVFVVYIPSSQEIFPQPAEICFMWEL
;
A
#
# COMPACT_ATOMS: atom_id res chain seq x y z
N MET A 1 -9.80 25.33 62.83
CA MET A 1 -10.70 25.33 61.65
C MET A 1 -11.37 23.94 61.58
N LYS A 2 -12.67 23.82 61.89
CA LYS A 2 -13.39 22.52 61.90
C LYS A 2 -14.07 22.32 60.54
N ILE A 3 -13.56 21.38 59.75
CA ILE A 3 -14.19 20.97 58.48
C ILE A 3 -15.41 20.08 58.83
N SER A 4 -16.58 20.39 58.29
CA SER A 4 -17.81 19.65 58.61
C SER A 4 -17.81 18.29 57.92
N LEU A 5 -18.34 17.26 58.59
CA LEU A 5 -18.45 15.90 58.05
C LEU A 5 -19.16 15.87 56.68
N ASN A 6 -20.15 16.74 56.49
CA ASN A 6 -20.88 16.91 55.22
C ASN A 6 -19.98 17.39 54.08
N SER A 7 -19.00 18.26 54.36
CA SER A 7 -18.06 18.73 53.34
C SER A 7 -17.08 17.64 52.90
N LEU A 8 -16.65 16.77 53.82
CA LEU A 8 -15.81 15.60 53.53
C LEU A 8 -16.56 14.56 52.70
N ASN A 9 -17.83 14.27 53.04
CA ASN A 9 -18.68 13.37 52.26
C ASN A 9 -18.90 13.87 50.83
N ARG A 10 -19.13 15.18 50.66
CA ARG A 10 -19.32 15.79 49.33
C ARG A 10 -18.05 15.68 48.47
N LEU A 11 -16.88 15.89 49.07
CA LEU A 11 -15.59 15.70 48.41
C LEU A 11 -15.34 14.24 47.99
N GLY A 12 -15.73 13.28 48.84
CA GLY A 12 -15.64 11.85 48.53
C GLY A 12 -16.50 11.46 47.32
N ILE A 13 -17.74 11.96 47.25
CA ILE A 13 -18.67 11.70 46.13
C ILE A 13 -18.11 12.30 44.82
N MET A 14 -17.66 13.56 44.85
CA MET A 14 -17.07 14.22 43.68
C MET A 14 -15.80 13.51 43.16
N LYS A 15 -14.97 12.97 44.08
CA LYS A 15 -13.77 12.20 43.72
C LYS A 15 -14.14 10.86 43.08
N LYS A 16 -15.18 10.19 43.58
CA LYS A 16 -15.69 8.93 43.01
C LYS A 16 -16.23 9.14 41.59
N GLU A 17 -17.06 10.16 41.38
CA GLU A 17 -17.61 10.49 40.06
C GLU A 17 -16.52 10.84 39.04
N ARG A 18 -15.48 11.58 39.43
CA ARG A 18 -14.34 11.87 38.55
C ARG A 18 -13.58 10.60 38.16
N ASN A 19 -13.34 9.70 39.11
CA ASN A 19 -12.65 8.44 38.85
C ASN A 19 -13.47 7.52 37.93
N GLU A 20 -14.78 7.48 38.10
CA GLU A 20 -15.69 6.70 37.27
C GLU A 20 -15.76 7.23 35.84
N LYS A 21 -15.86 8.57 35.67
CA LYS A 21 -15.75 9.20 34.34
C LYS A 21 -14.39 8.94 33.69
N ALA A 22 -13.29 9.04 34.44
CA ALA A 22 -11.95 8.77 33.91
C ALA A 22 -11.79 7.31 33.47
N ARG A 23 -12.38 6.36 34.21
CA ARG A 23 -12.41 4.94 33.85
C ARG A 23 -13.22 4.70 32.57
N ILE A 24 -14.43 5.24 32.47
CA ILE A 24 -15.29 5.12 31.29
C ILE A 24 -14.58 5.70 30.05
N THR A 25 -13.98 6.88 30.16
CA THR A 25 -13.22 7.49 29.05
C THR A 25 -12.04 6.61 28.61
N LYS A 26 -11.37 5.93 29.55
CA LYS A 26 -10.29 4.99 29.24
C LYS A 26 -10.82 3.75 28.51
N GLU A 27 -11.93 3.18 28.98
CA GLU A 27 -12.59 2.04 28.33
C GLU A 27 -13.02 2.39 26.89
N ILE A 28 -13.62 3.55 26.67
CA ILE A 28 -14.01 4.03 25.33
C ILE A 28 -12.80 4.16 24.41
N LYS A 29 -11.68 4.73 24.89
CA LYS A 29 -10.44 4.83 24.10
C LYS A 29 -9.92 3.46 23.69
N ILE A 30 -9.94 2.48 24.59
CA ILE A 30 -9.50 1.12 24.29
C ILE A 30 -10.41 0.49 23.22
N VAL A 31 -11.73 0.63 23.36
CA VAL A 31 -12.69 0.13 22.36
C VAL A 31 -12.42 0.76 20.99
N LEU A 32 -12.19 2.07 20.93
CA LEU A 32 -11.85 2.75 19.68
C LEU A 32 -10.56 2.21 19.06
N ILE A 33 -9.51 1.98 19.86
CA ILE A 33 -8.27 1.38 19.36
C ILE A 33 -8.54 -0.01 18.78
N VAL A 34 -9.29 -0.86 19.50
CA VAL A 34 -9.63 -2.21 19.04
C VAL A 34 -10.43 -2.17 17.74
N LEU A 35 -11.40 -1.25 17.61
CA LEU A 35 -12.17 -1.07 16.39
C LEU A 35 -11.29 -0.63 15.22
N THR A 36 -10.41 0.36 15.44
CA THR A 36 -9.47 0.83 14.41
C THR A 36 -8.55 -0.29 13.96
N VAL A 37 -7.96 -1.05 14.90
CA VAL A 37 -7.10 -2.19 14.56
C VAL A 37 -7.88 -3.25 13.80
N SER A 38 -9.10 -3.57 14.22
CA SER A 38 -9.95 -4.56 13.54
C SER A 38 -10.31 -4.12 12.12
N LEU A 39 -10.60 -2.83 11.92
CA LEU A 39 -10.88 -2.25 10.61
C LEU A 39 -9.66 -2.35 9.69
N VAL A 40 -8.47 -1.95 10.19
CA VAL A 40 -7.22 -2.04 9.43
C VAL A 40 -6.93 -3.48 9.03
N LEU A 41 -7.09 -4.44 9.94
CA LEU A 41 -6.91 -5.86 9.66
C LEU A 41 -7.92 -6.38 8.63
N SER A 42 -9.17 -5.93 8.70
CA SER A 42 -10.21 -6.32 7.73
C SER A 42 -9.92 -5.79 6.34
N ILE A 43 -9.45 -4.54 6.23
CA ILE A 43 -9.04 -3.95 4.95
C ILE A 43 -7.82 -4.69 4.39
N ALA A 44 -6.81 -4.95 5.22
CA ALA A 44 -5.63 -5.69 4.80
C ALA A 44 -5.99 -7.09 4.29
N ALA A 45 -6.86 -7.82 5.00
CA ALA A 45 -7.34 -9.12 4.57
C ALA A 45 -8.08 -9.07 3.24
N ALA A 46 -8.96 -8.08 3.04
CA ALA A 46 -9.69 -7.90 1.78
C ALA A 46 -8.76 -7.58 0.61
N VAL A 47 -7.71 -6.78 0.82
CA VAL A 47 -6.70 -6.47 -0.19
C VAL A 47 -5.90 -7.73 -0.56
N ILE A 48 -5.48 -8.52 0.44
CA ILE A 48 -4.77 -9.78 0.19
C ILE A 48 -5.65 -10.76 -0.60
N ASP A 49 -6.91 -10.91 -0.20
CA ASP A 49 -7.87 -11.79 -0.88
C ASP A 49 -8.09 -11.36 -2.34
N PHE A 50 -8.19 -10.04 -2.59
CA PHE A 50 -8.27 -9.50 -3.94
C PHE A 50 -7.03 -9.82 -4.78
N ILE A 51 -5.83 -9.63 -4.22
CA ILE A 51 -4.56 -9.94 -4.90
C ILE A 51 -4.49 -11.42 -5.28
N VAL A 52 -4.78 -12.32 -4.33
CA VAL A 52 -4.71 -13.77 -4.55
C VAL A 52 -5.79 -14.23 -5.53
N SER A 53 -7.03 -13.77 -5.37
CA SER A 53 -8.16 -14.17 -6.21
C SER A 53 -8.02 -13.73 -7.67
N ASN A 54 -7.34 -12.60 -7.91
CA ASN A 54 -7.05 -12.11 -9.26
C ASN A 54 -5.67 -12.55 -9.78
N ASN A 55 -4.93 -13.37 -9.02
CA ASN A 55 -3.58 -13.81 -9.35
C ASN A 55 -2.67 -12.62 -9.73
N LEU A 56 -2.70 -11.54 -8.95
CA LEU A 56 -1.86 -10.37 -9.15
C LEU A 56 -0.48 -10.62 -8.53
N HIS A 57 0.57 -10.42 -9.34
CA HIS A 57 1.95 -10.53 -8.91
C HIS A 57 2.62 -9.16 -8.96
N PHE A 58 3.55 -8.95 -8.03
CA PHE A 58 4.26 -7.71 -7.86
C PHE A 58 5.75 -8.01 -7.97
N SER A 59 6.45 -7.28 -8.83
CA SER A 59 7.91 -7.39 -8.93
C SER A 59 8.55 -6.02 -8.93
N LYS A 60 9.75 -5.93 -8.33
CA LYS A 60 10.59 -4.76 -8.46
C LYS A 60 11.27 -4.83 -9.82
N ALA A 61 11.29 -3.71 -10.51
CA ALA A 61 11.85 -3.61 -11.84
C ALA A 61 12.70 -2.37 -12.01
N VAL A 62 13.54 -2.40 -13.05
CA VAL A 62 14.25 -1.24 -13.57
C VAL A 62 13.80 -0.98 -14.99
N ILE A 63 13.51 0.27 -15.30
CA ILE A 63 13.20 0.69 -16.66
C ILE A 63 14.49 0.72 -17.47
N ILE A 64 14.52 -0.07 -18.55
CA ILE A 64 15.62 -0.08 -19.51
C ILE A 64 15.12 0.27 -20.91
N GLN A 65 16.07 0.60 -21.78
CA GLN A 65 15.81 0.86 -23.20
C GLN A 65 16.55 -0.20 -24.01
N SER A 66 15.84 -0.87 -24.90
CA SER A 66 16.45 -1.86 -25.80
C SER A 66 17.48 -1.18 -26.69
N ALA A 67 18.67 -1.78 -26.81
CA ALA A 67 19.72 -1.37 -27.76
C ALA A 67 19.54 -1.97 -29.17
N GLY A 68 18.37 -2.59 -29.42
CA GLY A 68 18.03 -3.24 -30.67
C GLY A 68 18.50 -4.69 -30.74
N GLY A 69 17.60 -5.58 -31.16
CA GLY A 69 17.87 -7.01 -31.32
C GLY A 69 16.80 -7.71 -32.14
N LEU A 70 16.92 -9.03 -32.24
CA LEU A 70 15.95 -9.89 -32.94
C LEU A 70 14.57 -9.89 -32.27
N GLU A 71 14.54 -9.72 -30.94
CA GLU A 71 13.32 -9.79 -30.15
C GLU A 71 12.67 -8.42 -29.96
N TRP A 72 13.46 -7.34 -29.86
CA TRP A 72 12.98 -5.98 -29.61
C TRP A 72 13.64 -4.94 -30.52
N PRO A 73 12.86 -4.04 -31.15
CA PRO A 73 13.39 -2.88 -31.85
C PRO A 73 14.30 -2.03 -30.95
N ASP A 74 15.24 -1.33 -31.57
CA ASP A 74 16.06 -0.32 -30.89
C ASP A 74 15.17 0.80 -30.35
N GLY A 75 15.43 1.24 -29.11
CA GLY A 75 14.65 2.25 -28.43
C GLY A 75 13.36 1.77 -27.75
N SER A 76 13.04 0.47 -27.82
CA SER A 76 11.84 -0.08 -27.17
C SER A 76 11.88 0.10 -25.65
N PHE A 77 10.72 0.38 -25.06
CA PHE A 77 10.55 0.39 -23.62
C PHE A 77 10.53 -1.03 -23.08
N VAL A 78 11.40 -1.31 -22.12
CA VAL A 78 11.56 -2.64 -21.55
C VAL A 78 11.67 -2.51 -20.03
N ILE A 79 11.00 -3.41 -19.32
CA ILE A 79 11.00 -3.50 -17.87
C ILE A 79 11.82 -4.73 -17.49
N ASP A 80 12.98 -4.50 -16.90
CA ASP A 80 13.85 -5.59 -16.44
C ASP A 80 13.55 -5.94 -14.99
N THR A 81 13.26 -7.20 -14.71
CA THR A 81 12.97 -7.70 -13.35
C THR A 81 13.85 -8.88 -13.01
N GLU A 82 13.95 -9.20 -11.72
CA GLU A 82 14.74 -10.36 -11.26
C GLU A 82 14.22 -11.69 -11.85
N ASP A 83 12.93 -11.77 -12.16
CA ASP A 83 12.26 -12.98 -12.65
C ASP A 83 12.24 -13.07 -14.19
N GLY A 84 12.65 -12.02 -14.90
CA GLY A 84 12.60 -11.94 -16.35
C GLY A 84 12.22 -10.55 -16.87
N ILE A 85 12.07 -10.45 -18.18
CA ILE A 85 11.82 -9.18 -18.87
C ILE A 85 10.32 -9.02 -19.12
N TYR A 86 9.72 -7.92 -18.66
CA TYR A 86 8.37 -7.55 -19.07
C TYR A 86 8.47 -6.51 -20.18
N ALA A 87 7.90 -6.79 -21.35
CA ALA A 87 7.95 -5.87 -22.47
C ALA A 87 6.68 -5.97 -23.32
N ASP A 88 6.09 -4.82 -23.62
CA ASP A 88 5.14 -4.71 -24.73
C ASP A 88 5.88 -4.11 -25.93
N THR A 89 6.24 -4.97 -26.88
CA THR A 89 7.03 -4.61 -28.08
C THR A 89 6.38 -3.54 -28.97
N ALA A 90 5.11 -3.20 -28.73
CA ALA A 90 4.37 -2.18 -29.46
C ALA A 90 4.39 -0.79 -28.81
N MET A 91 4.98 -0.62 -27.61
CA MET A 91 4.97 0.65 -26.89
C MET A 91 6.37 1.28 -26.81
N ASP A 92 6.48 2.53 -27.25
CA ASP A 92 7.63 3.39 -26.97
C ASP A 92 7.46 4.13 -25.63
N PHE A 93 8.53 4.80 -25.17
CA PHE A 93 8.52 5.54 -23.92
C PHE A 93 7.41 6.61 -23.83
N GLU A 94 7.08 7.28 -24.94
CA GLU A 94 6.07 8.35 -24.93
C GLU A 94 4.65 7.76 -24.79
N MET A 95 4.38 6.63 -25.43
CA MET A 95 3.14 5.89 -25.25
C MET A 95 2.98 5.36 -23.82
N VAL A 96 4.07 4.87 -23.22
CA VAL A 96 4.08 4.39 -21.84
C VAL A 96 3.79 5.54 -20.86
N LYS A 97 4.47 6.69 -21.02
CA LYS A 97 4.21 7.88 -20.20
C LYS A 97 2.75 8.32 -20.29
N ALA A 98 2.17 8.30 -21.48
CA ALA A 98 0.76 8.63 -21.68
C ALA A 98 -0.20 7.60 -21.07
N LYS A 99 0.08 6.31 -21.22
CA LYS A 99 -0.79 5.22 -20.72
C LYS A 99 -0.87 5.20 -19.20
N TRP A 100 0.27 5.31 -18.53
CA TRP A 100 0.34 5.25 -17.06
C TRP A 100 0.37 6.63 -16.39
N ASN A 101 0.41 7.71 -17.18
CA ASN A 101 0.52 9.08 -16.68
C ASN A 101 1.71 9.26 -15.72
N LEU A 102 2.85 8.65 -16.06
CA LEU A 102 4.08 8.62 -15.29
C LEU A 102 5.24 9.13 -16.13
N GLU A 103 6.05 10.06 -15.60
CA GLU A 103 7.27 10.55 -16.27
C GLU A 103 8.45 9.57 -16.10
N LEU A 104 8.30 8.34 -16.62
CA LEU A 104 9.33 7.30 -16.54
C LEU A 104 10.55 7.63 -17.41
N SER A 105 11.73 7.39 -16.84
CA SER A 105 13.03 7.55 -17.47
C SER A 105 13.85 6.25 -17.40
N TYR A 106 14.85 6.14 -18.28
CA TYR A 106 15.81 5.05 -18.23
C TYR A 106 16.54 5.01 -16.88
N GLY A 107 16.61 3.82 -16.27
CA GLY A 107 17.24 3.59 -14.97
C GLY A 107 16.31 3.74 -13.76
N ASP A 108 15.07 4.19 -13.96
CA ASP A 108 14.13 4.34 -12.85
C ASP A 108 13.75 2.97 -12.26
N SER A 109 13.75 2.90 -10.92
CA SER A 109 13.19 1.76 -10.19
C SER A 109 11.69 1.89 -10.05
N VAL A 110 10.96 0.84 -10.40
CA VAL A 110 9.50 0.80 -10.36
C VAL A 110 9.00 -0.50 -9.72
N PHE A 111 7.76 -0.47 -9.24
CA PHE A 111 6.98 -1.66 -8.96
C PHE A 111 6.06 -1.96 -10.12
N VAL A 112 6.04 -3.21 -10.54
CA VAL A 112 5.23 -3.68 -11.66
C VAL A 112 4.20 -4.65 -11.13
N VAL A 113 2.94 -4.42 -11.48
CA VAL A 113 1.84 -5.34 -11.21
C VAL A 113 1.53 -6.05 -12.51
N TYR A 114 1.51 -7.37 -12.49
CA TYR A 114 1.20 -8.19 -13.65
C TYR A 114 0.39 -9.42 -13.26
N ILE A 115 -0.29 -10.03 -14.23
CA ILE A 115 -0.97 -11.31 -14.06
C ILE A 115 -0.15 -12.35 -14.82
N PRO A 116 0.52 -13.30 -14.15
CA PRO A 116 1.29 -14.30 -14.85
C PRO A 116 0.36 -15.20 -15.66
N SER A 117 0.73 -15.38 -16.93
CA SER A 117 0.10 -16.33 -17.85
C SER A 117 1.11 -17.40 -18.20
N SER A 118 0.70 -18.67 -18.13
CA SER A 118 1.54 -19.79 -18.59
C SER A 118 1.78 -19.78 -20.11
N GLN A 119 1.06 -18.94 -20.84
CA GLN A 119 1.12 -18.83 -22.30
C GLN A 119 1.96 -17.65 -22.78
N GLU A 120 2.28 -16.69 -21.90
CA GLU A 120 3.08 -15.51 -22.24
C GLU A 120 4.47 -15.64 -21.63
N ILE A 121 5.49 -15.61 -22.48
CA ILE A 121 6.91 -15.64 -22.04
C ILE A 121 7.26 -14.34 -21.31
N PHE A 122 6.64 -13.24 -21.70
CA PHE A 122 6.81 -11.92 -21.13
C PHE A 122 5.41 -11.30 -20.89
N PRO A 123 4.82 -11.47 -19.69
CA PRO A 123 3.48 -10.97 -19.45
C PRO A 123 3.45 -9.45 -19.49
N GLN A 124 2.34 -8.92 -19.99
CA GLN A 124 2.17 -7.48 -20.04
C GLN A 124 1.92 -6.90 -18.63
N PRO A 125 2.53 -5.76 -18.29
CA PRO A 125 2.24 -5.09 -17.03
C PRO A 125 0.80 -4.59 -17.02
N ALA A 126 0.06 -4.95 -15.97
CA ALA A 126 -1.26 -4.40 -15.69
C ALA A 126 -1.15 -2.96 -15.16
N GLU A 127 -0.17 -2.70 -14.29
CA GLU A 127 0.08 -1.38 -13.68
C GLU A 127 1.59 -1.19 -13.44
N ILE A 128 2.05 0.05 -13.51
CA ILE A 128 3.42 0.44 -13.16
C ILE A 128 3.33 1.54 -12.12
N CYS A 129 4.03 1.38 -11.00
CA CYS A 129 4.06 2.33 -9.90
C CYS A 129 5.51 2.80 -9.69
N PHE A 130 5.72 4.12 -9.57
CA PHE A 130 7.02 4.65 -9.19
C PHE A 130 7.42 4.20 -7.78
N MET A 131 8.66 3.72 -7.63
CA MET A 131 9.28 3.62 -6.32
C MET A 131 9.98 4.94 -6.01
N TRP A 132 9.38 5.75 -5.15
CA TRP A 132 10.17 6.78 -4.46
C TRP A 132 11.07 6.09 -3.46
N GLU A 133 12.37 6.08 -3.73
CA GLU A 133 13.37 5.76 -2.72
C GLU A 133 13.26 6.81 -1.60
N LEU A 134 12.98 6.34 -0.38
CA LEU A 134 12.93 7.14 0.85
C LEU A 134 14.31 7.24 1.49
#